data_AF-A0A814UQT7-F1
#
_entry.id   AF-A0A814UQT7-F1
#
_cell.length_a   1.000
_cell.length_b   1.000
_cell.length_c   1.000
_cell.angle_alpha   90.00
_cell.angle_beta   90.00
_cell.angle_gamma   90.00
#
_symmetry.space_group_name_H-M   'P 1'
#
loop_
_entity.id
_entity.type
_entity.pdbx_description
1 polymer ?
#
loop_
_entity_poly.entity_id
_entity_poly.type
_entity_poly.pdbx_seq_one_letter_code
_entity_poly.pdbx_strand_id
1 'polypeptide(L)' 'MPFKPPEVAKCPKCNQNVYAAEEVPAAGKKFHKM' A
#
# COMPACT_ATOMS: atom_id res chain seq x y z
N MET A 1 8.69 3.87 -23.71
CA MET A 1 9.39 3.96 -22.41
C MET A 1 8.71 2.98 -21.45
N PRO A 2 9.41 2.12 -20.69
CA PRO A 2 8.74 1.21 -19.77
C PRO A 2 8.19 2.03 -18.60
N PHE A 3 6.87 2.22 -18.57
CA PHE A 3 6.16 2.75 -17.40
C PHE A 3 6.35 1.74 -16.28
N LYS A 4 7.31 2.00 -15.39
CA LYS A 4 7.43 1.24 -14.14
C LYS A 4 6.25 1.67 -13.27
N PRO A 5 5.27 0.78 -13.01
CA PRO A 5 4.21 1.13 -12.09
C PRO A 5 4.83 1.48 -10.73
N PRO A 6 4.33 2.51 -10.05
CA PRO A 6 4.83 2.89 -8.74
C PRO A 6 4.76 1.69 -7.80
N GLU A 7 5.81 1.44 -7.01
CA GLU A 7 5.84 0.38 -6.01
C GLU A 7 4.83 0.71 -4.92
N VAL A 8 3.61 0.18 -5.08
CA VAL A 8 2.53 0.36 -4.12
C VAL A 8 2.72 -0.66 -3.00
N ALA A 9 2.77 -0.19 -1.76
CA ALA A 9 2.85 -1.06 -0.61
C ALA A 9 1.58 -1.90 -0.53
N LYS A 10 1.69 -3.21 -0.33
CA LYS A 10 0.53 -4.11 -0.27
C LYS A 10 0.10 -4.32 1.17
N CYS A 11 -1.20 -4.27 1.43
CA CYS A 11 -1.75 -4.53 2.74
C CYS A 11 -1.63 -6.03 3.01
N PRO A 12 -0.98 -6.47 4.10
CA PRO A 12 -0.87 -7.90 4.42
C PRO A 12 -2.23 -8.52 4.80
N LYS A 13 -3.25 -7.70 5.12
CA LYS A 13 -4.61 -8.17 5.44
C LYS A 13 -5.47 -8.42 4.19
N CYS A 14 -5.34 -7.58 3.17
CA CYS A 14 -6.23 -7.56 2.00
C CYS A 14 -5.54 -8.04 0.72
N ASN A 15 -4.22 -8.18 0.71
CA ASN A 15 -3.38 -8.36 -0.48
C ASN A 15 -3.57 -7.31 -1.59
N GLN A 16 -4.27 -6.21 -1.28
CA GLN A 16 -4.48 -5.11 -2.19
C GLN A 16 -3.46 -4.00 -2.01
N ASN A 17 -3.33 -3.19 -3.06
CA ASN A 17 -2.46 -2.03 -3.12
C ASN A 17 -2.94 -0.97 -2.10
N VAL A 18 -2.04 -0.52 -1.23
CA VAL A 18 -2.25 0.56 -0.26
C VAL A 18 -1.50 1.78 -0.77
N TYR A 19 -2.26 2.80 -1.13
CA TYR A 19 -1.71 4.06 -1.58
C TYR A 19 -1.46 5.00 -0.40
N ALA A 20 -0.52 5.94 -0.56
CA ALA A 20 -0.18 6.95 0.45
C ALA A 20 -1.38 7.73 1.02
N ALA A 21 -2.45 7.85 0.23
CA ALA A 21 -3.69 8.52 0.64
C ALA A 21 -4.61 7.67 1.54
N GLU A 22 -4.49 6.35 1.50
CA GLU A 22 -5.38 5.40 2.19
C GLU A 22 -4.65 4.48 3.18
N GLU A 23 -3.32 4.60 3.28
CA GLU A 23 -2.50 3.84 4.21
C GLU A 23 -2.59 4.39 5.63
N VAL A 24 -2.83 3.49 6.59
CA VAL A 24 -2.57 3.73 8.00
C VAL A 24 -1.23 3.06 8.32
N PRO A 25 -0.18 3.82 8.64
CA PRO A 25 1.08 3.23 9.09
C PRO A 25 0.88 2.67 10.49
N ALA A 26 0.96 1.34 10.63
CA ALA A 26 0.94 0.67 11.93
C ALA A 26 2.07 -0.36 12.00
N ALA A 27 2.85 -0.36 13.07
CA ALA A 27 3.95 -1.31 13.29
C ALA A 27 4.92 -1.45 12.08
N GLY A 28 5.22 -0.35 11.38
CA GLY A 28 6.10 -0.33 10.21
C GLY A 28 5.51 -0.98 8.95
N LYS A 29 4.21 -1.30 8.94
CA LYS A 29 3.48 -1.86 7.81
C LYS A 29 2.33 -0.93 7.43
N LYS A 30 1.99 -0.92 6.15
CA LYS A 30 0.93 -0.09 5.59
C LYS A 30 -0.34 -0.93 5.52
N PHE A 31 -1.35 -0.53 6.29
CA PHE A 31 -2.66 -1.16 6.29
C PHE A 31 -3.65 -0.25 5.59
N HIS A 32 -4.70 -0.83 5.01
CA HIS A 32 -5.84 -0.02 4.61
C HIS A 32 -6.49 0.58 5.85
N LYS A 33 -6.79 1.88 5.80
CA LYS A 33 -7.73 2.48 6.73
C LYS A 33 -9.05 1.72 6.56
N MET A 34 -9.42 0.93 7.56
CA MET A 34 -10.71 0.24 7.56
C MET A 34 -11.85 1.24 7.62
#